data_AF-A0A3D1MD10-F1
#
_entry.id   AF-A0A3D1MD10-F1
#
_cell.length_a   1.000
_cell.length_b   1.000
_cell.length_c   1.000
_cell.angle_alpha   90.00
_cell.angle_beta   90.00
_cell.angle_gamma   90.00
#
_symmetry.space_group_name_H-M   'P 1'
#
loop_
_entity.id
_entity.type
_entity.pdbx_description
1 polymer ?
#
loop_
_entity_poly.entity_id
_entity_poly.type
_entity_poly.pdbx_seq_one_letter_code
_entity_poly.pdbx_strand_id
1 'polypeptide(L)'
;ITAAANANPEVVNFMAKEGRGLICAPITEARAEALQLDLMVGKNTVLHETQFTVSVDLLKDGVTTGISAQDRAKTIQALIDPATRPEDLGKPGHIFPLKAKNGGVLRRAGHTEAAVDLARLSGFEPAGVLVEILNDDGSMAR
;
A
#
# COMPACT_ATOMS: atom_id res chain seq x y z
N ILE A 1 -5.35 -3.27 -9.20
CA ILE A 1 -5.43 -3.68 -7.77
C ILE A 1 -5.15 -5.18 -7.66
N THR A 2 -4.47 -5.64 -6.62
CA THR A 2 -4.32 -7.07 -6.27
C THR A 2 -4.03 -7.22 -4.77
N ALA A 3 -4.08 -8.45 -4.25
CA ALA A 3 -3.66 -8.73 -2.88
C ALA A 3 -2.15 -8.45 -2.71
N ALA A 4 -1.74 -7.97 -1.54
CA ALA A 4 -0.34 -7.68 -1.25
C ALA A 4 0.55 -8.93 -1.36
N ALA A 5 0.01 -10.12 -1.07
CA ALA A 5 0.68 -11.41 -1.25
C ALA A 5 1.14 -11.65 -2.70
N ASN A 6 0.44 -11.09 -3.68
CA ASN A 6 0.80 -11.19 -5.10
C ASN A 6 1.84 -10.16 -5.54
N ALA A 7 2.29 -9.25 -4.66
CA ALA A 7 3.23 -8.20 -5.01
C ALA A 7 4.61 -8.80 -5.30
N ASN A 8 4.95 -8.88 -6.58
CA ASN A 8 6.26 -9.26 -7.08
C ASN A 8 6.82 -8.14 -7.99
N PRO A 9 8.11 -8.21 -8.39
CA PRO A 9 8.71 -7.16 -9.20
C PRO A 9 7.98 -6.91 -10.54
N GLU A 10 7.42 -7.94 -11.17
CA GLU A 10 6.69 -7.82 -12.43
C GLU A 10 5.38 -7.05 -12.25
N VAL A 11 4.60 -7.40 -11.22
CA VAL A 11 3.34 -6.72 -10.87
C VAL A 11 3.60 -5.26 -10.52
N VAL A 12 4.62 -4.96 -9.71
CA VAL A 12 4.95 -3.58 -9.34
C VAL A 12 5.45 -2.78 -10.54
N ASN A 13 6.24 -3.40 -11.41
CA ASN A 13 6.69 -2.77 -12.66
C ASN A 13 5.53 -2.48 -13.60
N PHE A 14 4.58 -3.41 -13.73
CA PHE A 14 3.35 -3.21 -14.49
C PHE A 14 2.53 -2.05 -13.94
N MET A 15 2.32 -2.00 -12.61
CA MET A 15 1.63 -0.89 -11.96
C MET A 15 2.33 0.46 -12.19
N ALA A 16 3.66 0.49 -12.17
CA ALA A 16 4.42 1.72 -12.41
C ALA A 16 4.35 2.18 -13.88
N LYS A 17 4.33 1.24 -14.83
CA LYS A 17 4.30 1.53 -16.28
C LYS A 17 2.91 1.86 -16.80
N GLU A 18 1.92 1.06 -16.43
CA GLU A 18 0.56 1.13 -16.97
C GLU A 18 -0.39 1.89 -16.04
N GLY A 19 -0.18 1.79 -14.73
CA GLY A 19 -0.91 2.62 -13.77
C GLY A 19 -0.39 4.06 -13.79
N ARG A 20 0.92 4.23 -13.63
CA ARG A 20 1.63 5.54 -13.62
C ARG A 20 1.22 6.49 -12.49
N GLY A 21 0.26 6.09 -11.67
CA GLY A 21 -0.15 6.79 -10.45
C GLY A 21 0.71 6.42 -9.24
N LEU A 22 0.15 6.66 -8.06
CA LEU A 22 0.84 6.40 -6.79
C LEU A 22 0.60 4.97 -6.34
N ILE A 23 1.65 4.15 -6.31
CA ILE A 23 1.53 2.78 -5.78
C ILE A 23 1.34 2.85 -4.27
N CYS A 24 0.18 2.42 -3.81
CA CYS A 24 -0.21 2.40 -2.41
C CYS A 24 -0.43 0.96 -1.93
N ALA A 25 -0.22 0.73 -0.63
CA ALA A 25 -0.39 -0.56 0.01
C ALA A 25 -1.45 -0.50 1.13
N PRO A 26 -2.75 -0.68 0.81
CA PRO A 26 -3.79 -0.76 1.83
C PRO A 26 -3.54 -1.90 2.82
N ILE A 27 -3.64 -1.59 4.11
CA ILE A 27 -3.51 -2.52 5.22
C ILE A 27 -4.61 -2.26 6.25
N THR A 28 -4.88 -3.24 7.12
CA THR A 28 -5.82 -3.06 8.23
C THR A 28 -5.32 -2.06 9.27
N GLU A 29 -6.24 -1.48 10.05
CA GLU A 29 -5.91 -0.66 11.23
C GLU A 29 -4.97 -1.40 12.19
N ALA A 30 -5.27 -2.67 12.50
CA ALA A 30 -4.45 -3.49 13.40
C ALA A 30 -3.03 -3.70 12.88
N ARG A 31 -2.87 -3.91 11.57
CA ARG A 31 -1.52 -4.07 10.99
C ARG A 31 -0.74 -2.77 10.98
N ALA A 32 -1.39 -1.64 10.69
CA ALA A 32 -0.78 -0.33 10.79
C ALA A 32 -0.30 -0.02 12.22
N GLU A 33 -1.12 -0.35 13.23
CA GLU A 33 -0.76 -0.21 14.65
C GLU A 33 0.41 -1.11 15.05
N ALA A 34 0.37 -2.39 14.65
CA ALA A 34 1.45 -3.35 14.93
C ALA A 34 2.82 -2.91 14.36
N LEU A 35 2.81 -2.24 13.20
CA LEU A 35 4.00 -1.69 12.54
C LEU A 35 4.34 -0.24 12.94
N GLN A 36 3.57 0.34 13.87
CA GLN A 36 3.69 1.74 14.31
C GLN A 36 3.71 2.72 13.13
N LEU A 37 2.74 2.57 12.23
CA LEU A 37 2.56 3.41 11.04
C LEU A 37 1.54 4.50 11.33
N ASP A 38 2.03 5.61 11.87
CA ASP A 38 1.20 6.79 12.15
C ASP A 38 0.68 7.42 10.86
N LEU A 39 -0.46 8.12 10.97
CA LEU A 39 -0.97 8.95 9.87
C LEU A 39 0.06 10.02 9.50
N MET A 40 0.26 10.23 8.20
CA MET A 40 1.26 11.18 7.71
C MET A 40 0.99 12.62 8.17
N VAL A 41 -0.28 12.96 8.37
CA VAL A 41 -0.71 14.30 8.81
C VAL A 41 -1.71 14.18 9.97
N GLY A 42 -1.60 15.10 10.94
CA GLY A 42 -2.49 15.11 12.12
C GLY A 42 -3.93 15.51 11.78
N LYS A 43 -4.14 16.47 10.87
CA LYS A 43 -5.46 16.88 10.39
C LYS A 43 -5.59 16.56 8.90
N ASN A 44 -6.37 15.53 8.58
CA ASN A 44 -6.65 15.18 7.19
C ASN A 44 -7.71 16.13 6.60
N THR A 45 -7.34 16.84 5.54
CA THR A 45 -8.20 17.80 4.84
C THR A 45 -8.50 17.40 3.39
N VAL A 46 -8.06 16.21 2.96
CA VAL A 46 -8.27 15.75 1.59
C VAL A 46 -9.73 15.36 1.38
N LEU A 47 -10.23 15.59 0.16
CA LEU A 47 -11.65 15.42 -0.22
C LEU A 47 -12.23 14.04 0.17
N HIS A 48 -11.44 12.99 0.02
CA HIS A 48 -11.87 11.61 0.28
C HIS A 48 -11.39 11.04 1.61
N GLU A 49 -10.76 11.86 2.46
CA GLU A 49 -10.19 11.46 3.75
C GLU A 49 -9.28 10.22 3.66
N THR A 50 -8.55 10.07 2.55
CA THR A 50 -7.64 8.92 2.36
C THR A 50 -6.61 8.90 3.48
N GLN A 51 -6.56 7.79 4.22
CA GLN A 51 -5.75 7.66 5.43
C GLN A 51 -4.32 7.20 5.09
N PHE A 52 -3.55 8.09 4.49
CA PHE A 52 -2.11 7.88 4.29
C PHE A 52 -1.39 7.77 5.64
N THR A 53 -0.62 6.70 5.82
CA THR A 53 0.39 6.64 6.87
C THR A 53 1.67 7.32 6.39
N VAL A 54 2.64 7.49 7.29
CA VAL A 54 4.03 7.73 6.88
C VAL A 54 4.46 6.68 5.82
N SER A 55 5.16 7.12 4.78
CA SER A 55 5.66 6.22 3.75
C SER A 55 6.81 5.37 4.29
N VAL A 56 7.03 4.20 3.69
CA VAL A 56 8.01 3.23 4.17
C VAL A 56 8.83 2.58 3.08
N ASP A 57 10.04 2.18 3.44
CA ASP A 57 10.87 1.22 2.71
C ASP A 57 11.36 0.14 3.68
N LEU A 58 11.47 -1.10 3.22
CA LEU A 58 12.14 -2.15 3.99
C LEU A 58 13.65 -1.86 4.07
N LEU A 59 14.24 -1.93 5.27
CA LEU A 59 15.66 -1.63 5.48
C LEU A 59 16.60 -2.83 5.28
N LYS A 60 16.04 -4.02 5.05
CA LYS A 60 16.76 -5.30 4.99
C LYS A 60 16.50 -6.04 3.67
N ASP A 61 16.95 -7.30 3.62
CA ASP A 61 16.71 -8.23 2.50
C ASP A 61 17.18 -7.73 1.13
N GLY A 62 18.27 -6.95 1.13
CA GLY A 62 18.88 -6.42 -0.09
C GLY A 62 18.01 -5.38 -0.81
N VAL A 63 17.16 -4.66 -0.08
CA VAL A 63 16.61 -3.37 -0.54
C VAL A 63 17.74 -2.34 -0.53
N THR A 64 17.76 -1.46 -1.53
CA THR A 64 18.83 -0.49 -1.74
C THR A 64 18.30 0.94 -1.61
N THR A 65 17.77 1.47 -2.71
CA THR A 65 17.20 2.83 -2.75
C THR A 65 15.71 2.86 -2.42
N GLY A 66 15.05 1.70 -2.37
CA GLY A 66 13.62 1.58 -2.06
C GLY A 66 12.70 1.73 -3.27
N ILE A 67 13.09 2.52 -4.29
CA ILE A 67 12.20 2.89 -5.40
C ILE A 67 12.09 1.86 -6.52
N SER A 68 13.05 0.94 -6.64
CA SER A 68 13.03 -0.07 -7.71
C SER A 68 11.77 -0.94 -7.63
N ALA A 69 11.34 -1.55 -8.74
CA ALA A 69 10.17 -2.45 -8.69
C ALA A 69 10.41 -3.65 -7.74
N GLN A 70 11.66 -4.11 -7.65
CA GLN A 70 12.07 -5.17 -6.74
C GLN A 70 12.02 -4.71 -5.27
N ASP A 71 12.55 -3.52 -4.98
CA ASP A 71 12.61 -2.96 -3.63
C ASP A 71 11.21 -2.66 -3.09
N ARG A 72 10.36 -2.06 -3.93
CA ARG A 72 8.95 -1.82 -3.63
C ARG A 72 8.18 -3.11 -3.41
N ALA A 73 8.40 -4.14 -4.23
CA ALA A 73 7.77 -5.45 -4.03
C ALA A 73 8.16 -6.08 -2.68
N LYS A 74 9.45 -6.08 -2.33
CA LYS A 74 9.93 -6.56 -1.02
C LYS A 74 9.30 -5.78 0.14
N THR A 75 9.21 -4.46 0.01
CA THR A 75 8.58 -3.60 1.02
C THR A 75 7.09 -3.93 1.19
N ILE A 76 6.35 -4.16 0.10
CA ILE A 76 4.94 -4.57 0.18
C ILE A 76 4.80 -5.93 0.86
N GLN A 77 5.68 -6.89 0.57
CA GLN A 77 5.68 -8.21 1.22
C GLN A 77 5.98 -8.10 2.73
N ALA A 78 6.89 -7.22 3.13
CA ALA A 78 7.17 -6.97 4.56
C ALA A 78 5.93 -6.42 5.30
N LEU A 79 5.07 -5.65 4.62
CA LEU A 79 3.82 -5.16 5.23
C LEU A 79 2.85 -6.27 5.60
N ILE A 80 2.96 -7.48 5.04
CA ILE A 80 2.10 -8.63 5.39
C ILE A 80 2.81 -9.71 6.18
N ASP A 81 4.15 -9.71 6.23
CA ASP A 81 4.91 -10.71 6.97
C ASP A 81 4.73 -10.53 8.50
N PRO A 82 4.17 -11.52 9.22
CA PRO A 82 3.96 -11.44 10.67
C PRO A 82 5.27 -11.26 11.47
N ALA A 83 6.42 -11.62 10.92
CA ALA A 83 7.72 -11.44 11.56
C ALA A 83 8.31 -10.03 11.39
N THR A 84 7.73 -9.19 10.51
CA THR A 84 8.20 -7.82 10.31
C THR A 84 7.88 -6.96 11.52
N ARG A 85 8.92 -6.30 12.04
CA ARG A 85 8.87 -5.39 13.19
C ARG A 85 8.90 -3.94 12.72
N PRO A 86 8.39 -2.97 13.52
CA PRO A 86 8.41 -1.54 13.17
C PRO A 86 9.78 -1.00 12.72
N GLU A 87 10.86 -1.45 13.35
CA GLU A 87 12.25 -1.06 13.08
C GLU A 87 12.83 -1.66 11.79
N ASP A 88 12.18 -2.66 11.19
CA ASP A 88 12.55 -3.17 9.87
C ASP A 88 12.15 -2.17 8.75
N LEU A 89 11.29 -1.20 9.06
CA LEU A 89 10.72 -0.24 8.10
C LEU A 89 11.31 1.16 8.31
N GLY A 90 12.06 1.62 7.31
CA GLY A 90 12.52 3.00 7.22
C GLY A 90 11.34 3.93 6.97
N LYS A 91 11.35 5.09 7.63
CA LYS A 91 10.33 6.13 7.54
C LYS A 91 11.05 7.48 7.34
N PRO A 92 10.89 8.20 6.21
CA PRO A 92 10.02 7.90 5.07
C PRO A 92 10.58 6.80 4.14
N GLY A 93 9.80 6.44 3.12
CA GLY A 93 10.22 5.58 2.00
C GLY A 93 9.30 5.71 0.77
N HIS A 94 9.30 4.70 -0.11
CA HIS A 94 8.67 4.77 -1.45
C HIS A 94 7.40 3.93 -1.62
N ILE A 95 7.01 3.15 -0.61
CA ILE A 95 5.66 2.57 -0.52
C ILE A 95 4.81 3.43 0.41
N PHE A 96 3.55 3.62 0.04
CA PHE A 96 2.59 4.45 0.77
C PHE A 96 1.50 3.56 1.37
N PRO A 97 1.63 3.11 2.63
CA PRO A 97 0.59 2.35 3.27
C PRO A 97 -0.66 3.21 3.49
N LEU A 98 -1.82 2.59 3.29
CA LEU A 98 -3.12 3.21 3.51
C LEU A 98 -3.86 2.44 4.59
N LYS A 99 -4.35 3.14 5.61
CA LYS A 99 -5.13 2.51 6.67
C LYS A 99 -6.59 2.34 6.22
N ALA A 100 -7.02 1.09 6.05
CA ALA A 100 -8.41 0.79 5.70
C ALA A 100 -9.32 0.88 6.92
N LYS A 101 -10.46 1.57 6.81
CA LYS A 101 -11.41 1.67 7.91
C LYS A 101 -12.01 0.30 8.24
N ASN A 102 -12.11 0.00 9.54
CA ASN A 102 -12.85 -1.18 9.99
C ASN A 102 -14.30 -1.19 9.46
N GLY A 103 -14.77 -2.37 9.05
CA GLY A 103 -16.06 -2.54 8.36
C GLY A 103 -15.99 -2.45 6.82
N GLY A 104 -14.79 -2.17 6.26
CA GLY A 104 -14.52 -2.34 4.83
C GLY A 104 -15.40 -1.47 3.94
N VAL A 105 -15.72 -1.97 2.75
CA VAL A 105 -16.47 -1.21 1.72
C VAL A 105 -17.88 -0.85 2.17
N LEU A 106 -18.45 -1.58 3.13
CA LEU A 106 -19.76 -1.26 3.73
C LEU A 106 -19.69 -0.03 4.64
N ARG A 107 -18.50 0.29 5.17
CA ARG A 107 -18.28 1.47 6.00
C ARG A 107 -17.78 2.67 5.20
N ARG A 108 -16.86 2.44 4.25
CA ARG A 108 -16.34 3.45 3.34
C ARG A 108 -16.13 2.81 1.97
N ALA A 109 -16.86 3.28 0.96
CA ALA A 109 -16.74 2.82 -0.42
C ALA A 109 -15.52 3.44 -1.13
N GLY A 110 -14.31 3.16 -0.62
CA GLY A 110 -13.05 3.64 -1.19
C GLY A 110 -12.18 2.50 -1.74
N HIS A 111 -11.23 2.84 -2.62
CA HIS A 111 -10.28 1.86 -3.17
C HIS A 111 -9.44 1.17 -2.08
N THR A 112 -9.13 1.88 -0.99
CA THR A 112 -8.41 1.35 0.18
C THR A 112 -9.14 0.17 0.80
N GLU A 113 -10.42 0.35 1.14
CA GLU A 113 -11.25 -0.70 1.73
C GLU A 113 -11.50 -1.84 0.74
N ALA A 114 -11.74 -1.50 -0.54
CA ALA A 114 -11.94 -2.50 -1.59
C ALA A 114 -10.71 -3.42 -1.76
N ALA A 115 -9.49 -2.89 -1.65
CA ALA A 115 -8.27 -3.68 -1.74
C ALA A 115 -8.15 -4.72 -0.62
N VAL A 116 -8.41 -4.28 0.62
CA VAL A 116 -8.32 -5.11 1.81
C VAL A 116 -9.42 -6.18 1.82
N ASP A 117 -10.63 -5.81 1.46
CA ASP A 117 -11.76 -6.74 1.41
C ASP A 117 -11.59 -7.77 0.28
N LEU A 118 -11.11 -7.35 -0.90
CA LEU A 118 -10.83 -8.26 -2.00
C LEU A 118 -9.77 -9.31 -1.60
N ALA A 119 -8.67 -8.87 -0.98
CA ALA A 119 -7.63 -9.78 -0.50
C ALA A 119 -8.17 -10.79 0.53
N ARG A 120 -8.97 -10.30 1.49
CA ARG A 120 -9.62 -11.16 2.50
C ARG A 120 -10.56 -12.19 1.86
N LEU A 121 -11.40 -11.77 0.92
CA LEU A 121 -12.33 -12.66 0.22
C LEU A 121 -11.62 -13.69 -0.65
N SER A 122 -10.41 -13.38 -1.14
CA SER A 122 -9.55 -14.30 -1.87
C SER A 122 -8.73 -15.24 -0.96
N GLY A 123 -8.88 -15.18 0.36
CA GLY A 123 -8.17 -16.06 1.30
C GLY A 123 -6.73 -15.64 1.62
N PHE A 124 -6.33 -14.43 1.23
CA PHE A 124 -5.03 -13.86 1.58
C PHE A 124 -5.12 -13.01 2.86
N GLU A 125 -3.96 -12.59 3.35
CA GLU A 125 -3.84 -11.56 4.37
C GLU A 125 -4.65 -10.32 3.94
N PRO A 126 -5.33 -9.63 4.88
CA PRO A 126 -6.19 -8.49 4.57
C PRO A 126 -5.38 -7.23 4.25
N ALA A 127 -4.64 -7.27 3.16
CA ALA A 127 -3.78 -6.22 2.65
C ALA A 127 -3.71 -6.30 1.13
N GLY A 128 -3.63 -5.13 0.48
CA GLY A 128 -3.63 -5.01 -0.97
C GLY A 128 -2.49 -4.16 -1.49
N VAL A 129 -2.39 -4.10 -2.80
CA VAL A 129 -1.63 -3.09 -3.53
C VAL A 129 -2.50 -2.52 -4.65
N LEU A 130 -2.49 -1.19 -4.77
CA LEU A 130 -3.28 -0.46 -5.76
C LEU A 130 -2.47 0.68 -6.38
N VAL A 131 -2.92 1.10 -7.56
CA VAL A 131 -2.43 2.26 -8.28
C VAL A 131 -3.58 2.77 -9.14
N GLU A 132 -3.75 4.08 -9.24
CA GLU A 132 -4.64 4.68 -10.22
C GLU A 132 -4.07 4.54 -11.63
N ILE A 133 -4.94 4.55 -12.63
CA ILE A 133 -4.55 4.46 -14.05
C ILE A 133 -4.61 5.85 -14.66
N LEU A 134 -3.50 6.31 -15.23
CA LEU A 134 -3.40 7.55 -15.98
C LEU A 134 -3.31 7.23 -17.48
N ASN A 135 -3.99 8.04 -18.29
CA ASN A 135 -3.82 8.04 -19.75
C ASN A 135 -2.41 8.51 -20.14
N ASP A 136 -2.01 8.26 -21.39
CA ASP A 136 -0.70 8.66 -21.94
C ASP A 136 -0.38 10.14 -21.71
N ASP A 137 -1.39 11.01 -21.84
CA ASP A 137 -1.31 12.46 -21.63
C ASP A 137 -1.24 12.90 -20.16
N GLY A 138 -1.31 11.96 -19.21
CA GLY A 138 -1.26 12.20 -17.77
C GLY A 138 -2.62 12.53 -17.13
N SER A 139 -3.71 12.59 -17.90
CA SER A 139 -5.06 12.69 -17.35
C SER A 139 -5.49 11.37 -16.69
N MET A 140 -6.47 11.43 -15.79
CA MET A 140 -7.02 10.21 -15.19
C MET A 140 -7.79 9.40 -16.24
N ALA A 141 -7.51 8.10 -16.33
CA ALA A 141 -8.31 7.20 -17.16
C ALA A 141 -9.78 7.18 -16.68
N ARG A 142 -10.70 7.01 -17.64
CA ARG A 142 -12.15 7.03 -17.43
C ARG A 142 -12.81 5.91 -18.22
#